data_AF-W4VFF1-F1
#
_entry.id   AF-W4VFF1-F1
#
_cell.length_a   1.000
_cell.length_b   1.000
_cell.length_c   1.000
_cell.angle_alpha   90.00
_cell.angle_beta   90.00
_cell.angle_gamma   90.00
#
_symmetry.space_group_name_H-M   'P 1'
#
loop_
_entity.id
_entity.type
_entity.pdbx_description
1 polymer ?
#
loop_
_entity_poly.entity_id
_entity_poly.type
_entity_poly.pdbx_seq_one_letter_code
_entity_poly.pdbx_strand_id
1 'polypeptide(L)' 'MNNMLTDDEKNELVQEIPLQRAGTVQDVADAVQFLCGDHSSYIQGEIIRVNGAWS' A
#
# COMPACT_ATOMS: atom_id res chain seq x y z
N MET A 1 3.29 -22.35 1.60
CA MET A 1 2.80 -21.35 0.63
C MET A 1 3.83 -20.25 0.56
N ASN A 2 4.90 -20.47 -0.21
CA ASN A 2 5.95 -19.47 -0.50
C ASN A 2 6.44 -19.82 -1.89
N ASN A 3 5.69 -19.43 -2.92
CA ASN A 3 6.24 -19.39 -4.26
C ASN A 3 6.72 -17.95 -4.45
N MET A 4 8.04 -17.77 -4.42
CA MET A 4 8.65 -16.47 -4.64
C MET A 4 8.45 -16.12 -6.10
N LEU A 5 7.77 -15.00 -6.36
CA LEU A 5 7.78 -14.36 -7.66
C LEU A 5 9.23 -14.25 -8.12
N THR A 6 9.48 -14.67 -9.36
CA THR A 6 10.70 -14.35 -10.07
C THR A 6 10.87 -12.84 -10.17
N ASP A 7 12.09 -12.37 -10.40
CA ASP A 7 12.32 -10.93 -10.48
C ASP A 7 11.61 -10.30 -11.69
N ASP A 8 11.44 -11.06 -12.78
CA ASP A 8 10.65 -10.65 -13.94
C ASP A 8 9.17 -10.47 -13.59
N GLU A 9 8.56 -11.45 -12.90
CA GLU A 9 7.17 -11.33 -12.42
C GLU A 9 6.99 -10.16 -11.45
N LYS A 10 7.97 -9.88 -10.57
CA LYS A 10 7.92 -8.69 -9.70
C LYS A 10 7.98 -7.40 -10.52
N ASN A 11 8.82 -7.35 -11.55
CA ASN A 11 8.95 -6.17 -12.40
C ASN A 11 7.67 -5.91 -13.18
N GLU A 12 7.05 -6.95 -13.75
CA GLU A 12 5.75 -6.86 -14.43
C GLU A 12 4.68 -6.30 -13.50
N LEU A 13 4.57 -6.84 -12.28
CA LEU A 13 3.65 -6.33 -11.26
C LEU A 13 3.90 -4.86 -10.93
N VAL A 14 5.16 -4.45 -10.80
CA VAL A 14 5.50 -3.04 -10.52
C VAL A 14 5.06 -2.11 -11.66
N GLN A 15 5.11 -2.56 -12.92
CA GLN A 15 4.63 -1.79 -14.07
C GLN A 15 3.10 -1.59 -14.05
N GLU A 16 2.36 -2.53 -13.49
CA GLU A 16 0.90 -2.42 -13.34
C GLU A 16 0.48 -1.46 -12.22
N ILE A 17 1.35 -1.23 -11.22
CA ILE A 17 1.09 -0.26 -10.14
C ILE A 17 1.13 1.16 -10.74
N PRO A 18 0.09 1.98 -10.61
CA PRO A 18 0.13 3.35 -11.14
C PRO A 18 1.25 4.21 -10.53
N LEU A 19 1.60 3.99 -9.27
CA LEU A 19 2.73 4.63 -8.60
C LEU A 19 4.12 4.08 -9.01
N GLN A 20 4.16 3.05 -9.87
CA GLN A 20 5.37 2.47 -10.47
C GLN A 20 6.43 2.01 -9.45
N ARG A 21 5.98 1.57 -8.27
CA ARG A 21 6.83 0.96 -7.25
C ARG A 21 6.03 0.01 -6.36
N ALA A 22 6.71 -0.97 -5.81
CA ALA A 22 6.17 -1.76 -4.72
C ALA A 22 5.92 -0.88 -3.48
N GLY A 23 4.84 -1.20 -2.75
CA GLY A 23 4.60 -0.64 -1.43
C GLY A 23 5.68 -1.09 -0.45
N THR A 24 6.01 -0.22 0.49
CA THR A 24 6.93 -0.50 1.59
C THR A 24 6.16 -0.68 2.88
N VAL A 25 6.81 -1.28 3.88
CA VAL A 25 6.24 -1.35 5.25
C VAL A 25 5.98 0.05 5.82
N GLN A 26 6.79 1.04 5.42
CA GLN A 26 6.65 2.41 5.91
C GLN A 26 5.41 3.10 5.35
N ASP A 27 5.04 2.85 4.09
CA ASP A 27 3.81 3.41 3.49
C ASP A 27 2.57 3.04 4.32
N VAL A 28 2.52 1.80 4.81
CA VAL A 28 1.43 1.32 5.68
C VAL A 28 1.55 1.92 7.08
N ALA A 29 2.76 1.94 7.65
CA ALA A 29 3.00 2.45 9.00
C ALA A 29 2.60 3.93 9.13
N ASP A 30 2.94 4.76 8.15
CA ASP A 30 2.61 6.20 8.14
C ASP A 30 1.10 6.42 8.04
N ALA A 31 0.40 5.64 7.20
CA ALA A 31 -1.05 5.69 7.09
C ALA A 31 -1.73 5.31 8.42
N VAL A 32 -1.26 4.25 9.07
CA VAL A 32 -1.76 3.83 10.40
C VAL A 32 -1.46 4.90 11.45
N GLN A 33 -0.26 5.47 11.45
CA GLN A 33 0.11 6.53 12.39
C GLN A 33 -0.83 7.74 12.26
N PHE A 34 -1.13 8.16 11.04
CA PHE A 34 -2.12 9.22 10.80
C PHE A 34 -3.51 8.83 11.32
N LEU A 35 -3.97 7.62 11.02
CA LEU A 35 -5.30 7.15 11.41
C LEU A 35 -5.47 6.97 12.92
N CYS A 36 -4.39 6.72 13.66
CA CYS A 36 -4.41 6.67 15.11
C CYS A 36 -4.27 8.04 15.79
N GLY A 37 -4.01 9.12 15.04
CA GLY A 37 -3.84 10.47 15.57
C GLY A 37 -5.15 11.27 15.66
N ASP A 38 -5.17 12.34 16.46
CA ASP A 38 -6.36 13.18 16.64
C ASP A 38 -6.86 13.85 15.34
N HIS A 39 -5.96 14.02 14.36
CA HIS A 39 -6.25 14.61 13.05
C HIS A 39 -7.22 13.77 12.21
N SER A 40 -7.31 12.46 12.45
CA SER A 40 -8.22 11.56 11.74
C SER A 40 -9.54 11.35 12.47
N SER A 41 -9.81 12.06 13.59
CA SER A 41 -10.95 11.78 14.48
C SER A 41 -12.33 11.73 13.82
N TYR A 42 -12.52 12.44 12.69
CA TYR A 42 -13.77 12.46 11.93
C TYR A 42 -13.85 11.42 10.79
N ILE A 43 -12.78 10.65 10.56
CA ILE A 43 -12.73 9.56 9.58
C ILE A 43 -13.19 8.28 10.29
N GLN A 44 -14.38 7.79 9.94
CA GLN A 44 -14.97 6.61 10.57
C GLN A 44 -15.69 5.74 9.54
N GLY A 45 -15.62 4.42 9.70
CA GLY A 45 -16.31 3.45 8.82
C GLY A 45 -15.70 3.28 7.43
N GLU A 46 -14.61 3.98 7.13
CA GLU A 46 -13.97 3.97 5.81
C GLU A 46 -12.89 2.90 5.67
N ILE A 47 -12.69 2.42 4.43
CA ILE A 47 -11.60 1.52 4.06
C ILE A 47 -10.59 2.30 3.23
N ILE A 48 -9.42 2.58 3.80
CA ILE A 48 -8.35 3.28 3.10
C ILE A 48 -7.39 2.26 2.49
N ARG A 49 -7.26 2.29 1.15
CA ARG A 49 -6.30 1.45 0.42
C ARG A 49 -4.94 2.14 0.36
N VAL A 50 -3.91 1.47 0.89
CA VAL A 50 -2.51 1.90 0.82
C VAL A 50 -1.78 1.01 -0.18
N ASN A 51 -2.00 1.24 -1.47
CA ASN A 51 -1.58 0.31 -2.53
C ASN A 51 -1.05 0.98 -3.81
N GLY A 52 -0.61 2.24 -3.74
CA GLY A 52 -0.08 2.93 -4.92
C GLY A 52 -1.09 3.17 -6.02
N ALA A 53 -2.37 3.33 -5.66
CA ALA A 53 -3.52 3.49 -6.56
C ALA A 53 -3.84 2.26 -7.43
N TRP A 54 -3.40 1.07 -7.02
CA TRP A 54 -3.76 -0.17 -7.69
C TRP A 54 -5.25 -0.49 -7.49
N SER A 55 -6.10 -0.36 -8.52
CA SER A 55 -7.56 -0.57 -8.39
C SER A 55 -7.96 -2.03 -8.52
#